data_AF-A0A813I3G3-F1
#
_entry.id   AF-A0A813I3G3-F1
#
_cell.length_a   1.000
_cell.length_b   1.000
_cell.length_c   1.000
_cell.angle_alpha   90.00
_cell.angle_beta   90.00
_cell.angle_gamma   90.00
#
_symmetry.space_group_name_H-M   'P 1'
#
loop_
_entity.id
_entity.type
_entity.pdbx_description
1 polymer ?
#
loop_
_entity_poly.entity_id
_entity_poly.type
_entity_poly.pdbx_seq_one_letter_code
_entity_poly.pdbx_strand_id
1 'polypeptide(L)'
;MGRRTGVPLFLVILSSAVVCGGFSWGLQENSEARSFVLLIPKGSGIGLSRSVQPGGVEPASWAGSEQFAGSSQESPGRAAAAFFAFAAGAVAVLSAFGSRRSRSSPRGFSSLSRGVPHPRRATAAADVEMPAPPELPDEFPPAVIIGGGRLGEAFYNMGLGNDVIVRRGEVFPADAPSEGPIYVCTRNDVLKDIIAMVPVERREDLVFVQNGVILPFLKEELGPTVGATILLVYFAVAKKGEPPLDGKTDTDPKGLSAVNALGKWSREVAWRLQTSGLSCRILREPYFGQAYWEKNLWIAAYMLTGALHDGCKVGDVESLHSKEVSELILELATAVSAANPDVRWDQLRLCERLAAYARTVAHFPTAVKEFEWRNGPFYDITLKAGAVGRPDPCPQHTAGLRTLGFVQ
;
A
#
# COMPACT_ATOMS: atom_id res chain seq x y z
N MET A 1 -36.20 14.50 56.57
CA MET A 1 -36.07 14.35 55.09
C MET A 1 -35.14 15.45 54.61
N GLY A 2 -33.91 15.26 54.14
CA GLY A 2 -33.14 14.08 53.77
C GLY A 2 -32.02 14.56 52.83
N ARG A 3 -30.99 15.21 53.42
CA ARG A 3 -29.60 15.43 52.96
C ARG A 3 -29.32 15.55 51.44
N ARG A 4 -28.93 16.76 51.01
CA ARG A 4 -27.98 16.96 49.89
C ARG A 4 -26.57 17.03 50.46
N THR A 5 -25.69 16.12 50.04
CA THR A 5 -24.27 16.06 50.44
C THR A 5 -23.40 15.57 49.28
N GLY A 6 -22.32 16.31 49.00
CA GLY A 6 -21.07 15.86 48.36
C GLY A 6 -21.10 15.79 46.83
N VAL A 7 -20.05 16.12 46.08
CA VAL A 7 -18.59 16.10 46.32
C VAL A 7 -17.90 17.06 45.31
N PRO A 8 -16.70 17.62 45.59
CA PRO A 8 -16.14 18.77 44.88
C PRO A 8 -15.21 18.41 43.71
N LEU A 9 -14.98 19.43 42.89
CA LEU A 9 -14.02 19.51 41.78
C LEU A 9 -12.58 19.34 42.31
N PHE A 10 -11.84 18.33 41.83
CA PHE A 10 -10.39 18.24 42.04
C PHE A 10 -9.67 18.77 40.80
N LEU A 11 -9.09 19.96 40.95
CA LEU A 11 -8.11 20.56 40.06
C LEU A 11 -6.74 20.01 40.47
N VAL A 12 -6.10 19.20 39.63
CA VAL A 12 -4.68 18.83 39.82
C VAL A 12 -3.84 19.81 39.03
N ILE A 13 -3.21 20.72 39.77
CA ILE A 13 -2.12 21.58 39.31
C ILE A 13 -0.84 20.75 39.38
N LEU A 14 -0.21 20.50 38.24
CA LEU A 14 1.22 20.18 38.19
C LEU A 14 1.95 21.31 37.47
N SER A 15 2.62 22.08 38.31
CA SER A 15 3.49 23.19 37.96
C SER A 15 4.80 22.64 37.38
N SER A 16 5.21 23.15 36.23
CA SER A 16 6.61 23.33 35.86
C SER A 16 6.66 24.48 34.87
N ALA A 17 6.88 25.67 35.41
CA ALA A 17 7.17 26.87 34.66
C ALA A 17 8.59 26.79 34.08
N VAL A 18 8.71 26.98 32.78
CA VAL A 18 9.84 27.71 32.18
C VAL A 18 9.23 28.90 31.47
N VAL A 19 9.54 30.08 32.01
CA VAL A 19 9.17 31.39 31.49
C VAL A 19 10.17 31.78 30.41
N CYS A 20 9.69 32.21 29.25
CA CYS A 20 10.04 33.51 28.63
C CYS A 20 9.58 33.55 27.16
N GLY A 21 8.83 34.60 26.81
CA GLY A 21 8.57 34.99 25.42
C GLY A 21 7.08 35.19 25.13
N GLY A 22 6.50 36.25 25.69
CA GLY A 22 5.10 36.58 25.47
C GLY A 22 4.83 37.12 24.06
N PHE A 23 3.64 36.85 23.55
CA PHE A 23 2.87 37.77 22.71
C PHE A 23 1.39 37.53 22.98
N SER A 24 0.70 38.58 23.41
CA SER A 24 -0.75 38.62 23.62
C SER A 24 -1.44 38.78 22.27
N TRP A 25 -2.48 37.98 22.00
CA TRP A 25 -3.44 38.25 20.93
C TRP A 25 -4.83 38.27 21.53
N GLY A 26 -5.47 39.45 21.45
CA GLY A 26 -6.86 39.65 21.84
C GLY A 26 -7.80 38.94 20.88
N LEU A 27 -8.78 38.25 21.44
CA LEU A 27 -9.97 37.77 20.73
C LEU A 27 -10.91 38.96 20.52
N GLN A 28 -11.23 39.24 19.26
CA GLN A 28 -12.38 40.05 18.90
C GLN A 28 -13.24 39.23 17.93
N GLU A 29 -14.38 38.78 18.42
CA GLU A 29 -15.46 38.25 17.59
C GLU A 29 -16.00 39.37 16.71
N ASN A 30 -16.14 39.10 15.40
CA ASN A 30 -17.22 39.71 14.64
C ASN A 30 -17.69 38.79 13.52
N SER A 31 -19.00 38.75 13.41
CA SER A 31 -19.82 38.01 12.48
C SER A 31 -19.70 38.51 11.03
N GLU A 32 -19.95 37.58 10.11
CA GLU A 32 -20.29 37.75 8.69
C GLU A 32 -19.17 37.57 7.62
N ALA A 33 -19.44 36.61 6.74
CA ALA A 33 -19.01 36.46 5.33
C ALA A 33 -17.53 36.17 4.96
N ARG A 34 -17.30 34.90 4.57
CA ARG A 34 -16.48 34.34 3.46
C ARG A 34 -15.29 35.17 2.94
N SER A 35 -14.07 34.63 3.15
CA SER A 35 -12.98 34.38 2.17
C SER A 35 -11.62 34.39 2.89
N PHE A 36 -10.86 33.30 2.85
CA PHE A 36 -9.49 33.27 3.38
C PHE A 36 -8.48 33.40 2.24
N VAL A 37 -7.86 34.58 2.15
CA VAL A 37 -6.63 34.83 1.38
C VAL A 37 -5.47 34.69 2.36
N LEU A 38 -4.58 33.72 2.14
CA LEU A 38 -3.37 33.56 2.93
C LEU A 38 -2.30 34.55 2.44
N LEU A 39 -2.06 35.61 3.22
CA LEU A 39 -0.93 36.52 3.03
C LEU A 39 0.30 35.94 3.73
N ILE A 40 1.30 35.51 2.96
CA ILE A 40 2.63 35.13 3.49
C ILE A 40 3.50 36.39 3.60
N PRO A 41 4.06 36.73 4.78
CA PRO A 41 5.01 37.83 4.89
C PRO A 41 6.36 37.43 4.28
N LYS A 42 6.86 38.21 3.33
CA LYS A 42 8.28 38.21 2.92
C LYS A 42 9.08 39.08 3.88
N GLY A 43 10.21 38.57 4.38
CA GLY A 43 11.34 39.43 4.77
C GLY A 43 12.22 38.95 5.91
N SER A 44 13.37 38.37 5.58
CA SER A 44 14.68 38.74 6.16
C SER A 44 15.76 38.19 5.21
N GLY A 45 16.50 39.10 4.57
CA GLY A 45 17.46 38.79 3.51
C GLY A 45 18.91 38.74 3.99
N ILE A 46 19.79 38.22 3.13
CA ILE A 46 21.19 38.63 3.02
C ILE A 46 21.51 38.67 1.52
N GLY A 47 21.90 39.85 1.05
CA GLY A 47 22.25 40.10 -0.34
C GLY A 47 23.71 39.76 -0.63
N LEU A 48 23.96 39.30 -1.85
CA LEU A 48 25.18 39.57 -2.60
C LEU A 48 24.76 39.87 -4.03
N SER A 49 25.15 41.07 -4.47
CA SER A 49 24.82 41.67 -5.74
C SER A 49 25.75 41.21 -6.86
N ARG A 50 25.19 41.01 -8.06
CA ARG A 50 25.79 41.48 -9.32
C ARG A 50 24.71 41.54 -10.40
N SER A 51 24.53 42.75 -10.92
CA SER A 51 23.59 43.17 -11.95
C SER A 51 24.09 42.86 -13.36
N VAL A 52 23.22 42.35 -14.24
CA VAL A 52 23.23 42.61 -15.70
C VAL A 52 21.78 42.65 -16.20
N GLN A 53 21.47 43.64 -17.03
CA GLN A 53 20.14 44.00 -17.55
C GLN A 53 19.58 43.03 -18.62
N PRO A 54 18.25 43.08 -18.91
CA PRO A 54 17.61 42.17 -19.84
C PRO A 54 17.58 42.73 -21.27
N GLY A 55 17.91 41.89 -22.25
CA GLY A 55 17.65 42.13 -23.66
C GLY A 55 16.78 41.00 -24.20
N GLY A 56 15.54 41.32 -24.57
CA GLY A 56 14.63 40.41 -25.23
C GLY A 56 14.92 40.30 -26.73
N VAL A 57 14.79 39.09 -27.27
CA VAL A 57 14.48 38.83 -28.69
C VAL A 57 13.70 37.51 -28.74
N GLU A 58 12.50 37.56 -29.30
CA GLU A 58 11.66 36.40 -29.66
C GLU A 58 11.89 35.99 -31.14
N PRO A 59 11.37 34.85 -31.63
CA PRO A 59 12.20 33.77 -32.16
C PRO A 59 12.24 33.71 -33.69
N ALA A 60 13.33 33.16 -34.23
CA ALA A 60 13.42 32.76 -35.63
C ALA A 60 13.19 31.25 -35.78
N SER A 61 12.12 30.93 -36.51
CA SER A 61 11.79 29.64 -37.09
C SER A 61 12.90 29.09 -37.99
N TRP A 62 13.21 27.79 -37.91
CA TRP A 62 13.72 27.02 -39.07
C TRP A 62 13.30 25.56 -38.97
N ALA A 63 12.49 25.14 -39.94
CA ALA A 63 12.36 23.76 -40.39
C ALA A 63 13.57 23.41 -41.27
N GLY A 64 14.03 22.17 -41.23
CA GLY A 64 15.09 21.72 -42.14
C GLY A 64 15.72 20.40 -41.72
N SER A 65 15.24 19.33 -42.35
CA SER A 65 15.88 18.03 -42.50
C SER A 65 17.36 18.11 -42.91
N GLU A 66 18.21 17.21 -42.41
CA GLU A 66 19.08 16.39 -43.25
C GLU A 66 19.79 15.26 -42.48
N GLN A 67 20.07 14.20 -43.24
CA GLN A 67 20.70 12.95 -42.87
C GLN A 67 22.19 13.16 -42.50
N PHE A 68 22.70 12.36 -41.55
CA PHE A 68 24.09 11.92 -41.62
C PHE A 68 24.20 10.46 -41.14
N ALA A 69 24.58 9.60 -42.07
CA ALA A 69 25.15 8.29 -41.79
C ALA A 69 26.62 8.47 -41.36
N GLY A 70 27.06 7.74 -40.35
CA GLY A 70 28.43 7.76 -39.87
C GLY A 70 28.66 6.69 -38.81
N SER A 71 29.20 5.56 -39.26
CA SER A 71 29.55 4.34 -38.55
C SER A 71 30.65 4.48 -37.49
N SER A 72 30.56 3.74 -36.38
CA SER A 72 31.72 3.05 -35.78
C SER A 72 31.31 1.98 -34.74
N GLN A 73 31.50 0.72 -35.16
CA GLN A 73 32.01 -0.45 -34.41
C GLN A 73 31.37 -0.93 -33.10
N GLU A 74 30.70 -2.08 -33.26
CA GLU A 74 30.54 -3.26 -32.38
C GLU A 74 31.78 -3.57 -31.50
N SER A 75 31.71 -4.19 -30.30
CA SER A 75 31.04 -5.45 -29.89
C SER A 75 31.39 -5.74 -28.39
N PRO A 76 30.99 -6.87 -27.74
CA PRO A 76 29.64 -7.41 -27.55
C PRO A 76 29.38 -7.89 -26.09
N GLY A 77 28.11 -8.07 -25.69
CA GLY A 77 27.75 -8.60 -24.37
C GLY A 77 26.37 -9.23 -24.29
N ARG A 78 26.14 -10.29 -25.08
CA ARG A 78 25.15 -11.38 -24.91
C ARG A 78 23.78 -11.02 -24.30
N ALA A 79 22.85 -10.59 -25.16
CA ALA A 79 21.42 -10.83 -24.94
C ALA A 79 21.05 -12.19 -25.52
N ALA A 80 20.88 -13.21 -24.68
CA ALA A 80 20.22 -14.44 -25.06
C ALA A 80 18.73 -14.32 -24.69
N ALA A 81 17.91 -14.10 -25.71
CA ALA A 81 16.47 -14.33 -25.63
C ALA A 81 16.23 -15.84 -25.49
N ALA A 82 15.71 -16.27 -24.35
CA ALA A 82 15.26 -17.65 -24.16
C ALA A 82 13.74 -17.67 -24.07
N PHE A 83 13.11 -17.96 -25.20
CA PHE A 83 11.76 -18.51 -25.26
C PHE A 83 11.76 -19.89 -24.60
N PHE A 84 10.92 -20.11 -23.60
CA PHE A 84 10.59 -21.46 -23.13
C PHE A 84 9.08 -21.61 -22.98
N ALA A 85 8.51 -22.36 -23.91
CA ALA A 85 7.26 -23.08 -23.71
C ALA A 85 7.58 -24.32 -22.86
N PHE A 86 6.81 -24.56 -21.80
CA PHE A 86 6.87 -25.82 -21.08
C PHE A 86 5.48 -26.47 -20.99
N ALA A 87 5.48 -27.73 -21.42
CA ALA A 87 4.37 -28.67 -21.37
C ALA A 87 4.10 -29.12 -19.92
N ALA A 88 2.83 -29.24 -19.57
CA ALA A 88 2.38 -29.78 -18.29
C ALA A 88 2.42 -31.31 -18.31
N GLY A 89 3.19 -31.90 -17.39
CA GLY A 89 3.13 -33.32 -17.04
C GLY A 89 2.48 -33.47 -15.67
N ALA A 90 1.32 -34.12 -15.62
CA ALA A 90 0.61 -34.44 -14.38
C ALA A 90 1.25 -35.66 -13.71
N VAL A 91 1.44 -35.62 -12.39
CA VAL A 91 1.64 -36.80 -11.55
C VAL A 91 0.68 -36.72 -10.38
N ALA A 92 -0.27 -37.66 -10.35
CA ALA A 92 -1.16 -37.91 -9.22
C ALA A 92 -0.44 -38.78 -8.19
N VAL A 93 -0.53 -38.40 -6.91
CA VAL A 93 -0.20 -39.30 -5.79
C VAL A 93 -1.39 -39.32 -4.83
N LEU A 94 -2.06 -40.46 -4.81
CA LEU A 94 -3.02 -40.87 -3.80
C LEU A 94 -2.27 -41.26 -2.52
N SER A 95 -2.76 -40.83 -1.36
CA SER A 95 -2.45 -41.47 -0.08
C SER A 95 -3.64 -41.32 0.87
N ALA A 96 -4.32 -42.44 1.10
CA ALA A 96 -5.38 -42.62 2.07
C ALA A 96 -4.84 -43.36 3.29
N PHE A 97 -4.93 -42.77 4.48
CA PHE A 97 -4.92 -43.41 5.81
C PHE A 97 -5.39 -42.29 6.77
N GLY A 98 -6.38 -42.41 7.65
CA GLY A 98 -6.95 -43.55 8.35
C GLY A 98 -7.03 -43.16 9.83
N SER A 99 -7.97 -42.28 10.23
CA SER A 99 -8.09 -41.82 11.63
C SER A 99 -9.24 -42.53 12.38
N ARG A 100 -8.87 -43.49 13.23
CA ARG A 100 -9.75 -44.03 14.27
C ARG A 100 -9.87 -43.00 15.41
N ARG A 101 -11.08 -42.50 15.64
CA ARG A 101 -11.48 -41.78 16.86
C ARG A 101 -11.73 -42.78 17.99
N SER A 102 -11.07 -42.60 19.14
CA SER A 102 -11.55 -43.12 20.41
C SER A 102 -11.85 -41.95 21.36
N ARG A 103 -13.12 -41.83 21.73
CA ARG A 103 -13.61 -41.00 22.84
C ARG A 103 -13.21 -41.63 24.17
N SER A 104 -12.69 -40.83 25.08
CA SER A 104 -12.80 -41.12 26.52
C SER A 104 -12.80 -39.80 27.31
N SER A 105 -13.95 -39.53 27.91
CA SER A 105 -14.13 -38.54 28.97
C SER A 105 -13.72 -39.18 30.29
N PRO A 106 -13.18 -38.42 31.25
CA PRO A 106 -13.56 -38.68 32.64
C PRO A 106 -13.96 -37.42 33.41
N ARG A 107 -14.81 -37.71 34.40
CA ARG A 107 -15.52 -36.83 35.32
C ARG A 107 -14.58 -36.19 36.35
N GLY A 108 -14.92 -34.95 36.73
CA GLY A 108 -15.10 -34.48 38.10
C GLY A 108 -13.96 -34.63 39.10
N PHE A 109 -13.34 -33.50 39.46
CA PHE A 109 -12.80 -33.26 40.80
C PHE A 109 -13.17 -31.84 41.23
N SER A 110 -13.94 -31.75 42.32
CA SER A 110 -14.24 -30.52 43.04
C SER A 110 -13.13 -30.24 44.04
N SER A 111 -12.45 -29.09 43.95
CA SER A 111 -11.62 -28.58 45.04
C SER A 111 -11.94 -27.12 45.33
N LEU A 112 -12.28 -26.87 46.59
CA LEU A 112 -12.39 -25.56 47.22
C LEU A 112 -11.05 -24.82 47.12
N SER A 113 -11.05 -23.63 46.50
CA SER A 113 -9.94 -22.68 46.62
C SER A 113 -10.50 -21.28 46.93
N ARG A 114 -9.99 -20.76 48.06
CA ARG A 114 -10.32 -19.47 48.68
C ARG A 114 -10.04 -18.31 47.74
N GLY A 115 -10.87 -17.27 47.88
CA GLY A 115 -10.90 -16.09 47.02
C GLY A 115 -9.59 -15.30 46.99
N VAL A 116 -9.17 -14.99 45.77
CA VAL A 116 -8.28 -13.88 45.44
C VAL A 116 -9.13 -12.86 44.68
N PRO A 117 -9.10 -11.55 45.01
CA PRO A 117 -9.92 -10.56 44.33
C PRO A 117 -9.47 -10.44 42.87
N HIS A 118 -10.32 -10.85 41.93
CA HIS A 118 -10.12 -10.55 40.51
C HIS A 118 -10.30 -9.04 40.28
N PRO A 119 -9.47 -8.42 39.43
CA PRO A 119 -9.71 -7.05 38.98
C PRO A 119 -11.08 -7.01 38.31
N ARG A 120 -11.88 -5.98 38.66
CA ARG A 120 -13.21 -5.75 38.10
C ARG A 120 -13.12 -5.85 36.58
N ARG A 121 -13.78 -6.87 36.04
CA ARG A 121 -14.09 -7.05 34.62
C ARG A 121 -14.64 -5.71 34.14
N ALA A 122 -13.91 -5.05 33.24
CA ALA A 122 -14.43 -3.89 32.53
C ALA A 122 -15.79 -4.31 31.96
N THR A 123 -16.84 -3.61 32.37
CA THR A 123 -18.16 -3.77 31.79
C THR A 123 -18.00 -3.64 30.29
N ALA A 124 -18.34 -4.70 29.56
CA ALA A 124 -18.41 -4.71 28.12
C ALA A 124 -19.12 -3.43 27.68
N ALA A 125 -18.43 -2.61 26.90
CA ALA A 125 -19.07 -1.54 26.17
C ALA A 125 -20.26 -2.17 25.45
N ALA A 126 -21.46 -1.62 25.67
CA ALA A 126 -22.66 -2.06 24.99
C ALA A 126 -22.35 -2.16 23.49
N ASP A 127 -22.54 -3.34 22.93
CA ASP A 127 -22.47 -3.58 21.50
C ASP A 127 -23.51 -2.66 20.85
N VAL A 128 -23.05 -1.52 20.34
CA VAL A 128 -23.85 -0.72 19.40
C VAL A 128 -23.91 -1.58 18.14
N GLU A 129 -25.01 -2.31 18.00
CA GLU A 129 -25.32 -3.10 16.82
C GLU A 129 -25.33 -2.14 15.63
N MET A 130 -24.27 -2.22 14.84
CA MET A 130 -24.12 -1.41 13.64
C MET A 130 -25.10 -1.94 12.59
N PRO A 131 -25.83 -1.04 11.89
CA PRO A 131 -26.68 -1.47 10.79
C PRO A 131 -25.84 -2.26 9.78
N ALA A 132 -26.40 -3.38 9.32
CA ALA A 132 -25.77 -4.18 8.28
C ALA A 132 -25.45 -3.27 7.06
N PRO A 133 -24.29 -3.47 6.40
CA PRO A 133 -24.01 -2.73 5.17
C PRO A 133 -25.17 -2.94 4.20
N PRO A 134 -25.52 -1.92 3.39
CA PRO A 134 -26.59 -2.06 2.40
C PRO A 134 -26.31 -3.29 1.53
N GLU A 135 -27.35 -3.90 0.97
CA GLU A 135 -27.16 -4.95 -0.04
C GLU A 135 -26.38 -4.39 -1.24
N LEU A 136 -25.54 -5.22 -1.86
CA LEU A 136 -24.82 -4.83 -3.08
C LEU A 136 -25.83 -4.72 -4.22
N PRO A 137 -25.69 -3.73 -5.11
CA PRO A 137 -26.53 -3.68 -6.30
C PRO A 137 -26.24 -4.92 -7.16
N ASP A 138 -27.23 -5.35 -7.93
CA ASP A 138 -27.10 -6.47 -8.86
C ASP A 138 -26.06 -6.19 -9.97
N GLU A 139 -25.86 -4.90 -10.28
CA GLU A 139 -24.92 -4.41 -11.27
C GLU A 139 -24.30 -3.09 -10.80
N PHE A 140 -23.00 -2.92 -11.07
CA PHE A 140 -22.30 -1.65 -10.92
C PHE A 140 -22.11 -0.97 -12.28
N PRO A 141 -21.99 0.38 -12.33
CA PRO A 141 -21.72 1.08 -13.58
C PRO A 141 -20.46 0.56 -14.28
N PRO A 142 -20.38 0.64 -15.62
CA PRO A 142 -19.20 0.22 -16.35
C PRO A 142 -17.94 0.98 -15.92
N ALA A 143 -16.79 0.30 -15.97
CA ALA A 143 -15.52 0.84 -15.54
C ALA A 143 -14.72 1.45 -16.71
N VAL A 144 -13.90 2.44 -16.39
CA VAL A 144 -12.78 2.84 -17.25
C VAL A 144 -11.51 2.17 -16.72
N ILE A 145 -10.79 1.45 -17.57
CA ILE A 145 -9.58 0.71 -17.22
C ILE A 145 -8.38 1.35 -17.91
N ILE A 146 -7.59 2.10 -17.15
CA ILE A 146 -6.39 2.77 -17.65
C ILE A 146 -5.21 1.80 -17.59
N GLY A 147 -4.78 1.32 -18.76
CA GLY A 147 -3.64 0.42 -18.95
C GLY A 147 -4.03 -1.00 -19.35
N GLY A 148 -4.01 -1.29 -20.66
CA GLY A 148 -4.30 -2.62 -21.25
C GLY A 148 -3.20 -3.68 -21.08
N GLY A 149 -2.50 -3.68 -19.94
CA GLY A 149 -1.54 -4.71 -19.55
C GLY A 149 -2.22 -5.95 -18.98
N ARG A 150 -1.43 -6.88 -18.41
CA ARG A 150 -1.96 -8.11 -17.78
C ARG A 150 -3.07 -7.83 -16.76
N LEU A 151 -2.82 -6.87 -15.86
CA LEU A 151 -3.76 -6.55 -14.77
C LEU A 151 -5.00 -5.81 -15.27
N GLY A 152 -4.85 -4.81 -16.14
CA GLY A 152 -6.00 -4.08 -16.68
C GLY A 152 -6.90 -4.96 -17.55
N GLU A 153 -6.32 -5.85 -18.36
CA GLU A 153 -7.13 -6.79 -19.14
C GLU A 153 -7.82 -7.84 -18.26
N ALA A 154 -7.22 -8.22 -17.13
CA ALA A 154 -7.92 -9.02 -16.13
C ALA A 154 -9.13 -8.27 -15.57
N PHE A 155 -8.98 -7.00 -15.14
CA PHE A 155 -10.11 -6.19 -14.64
C PHE A 155 -11.22 -6.00 -15.67
N TYR A 156 -10.85 -5.75 -16.92
CA TYR A 156 -11.78 -5.66 -18.04
C TYR A 156 -12.60 -6.95 -18.22
N ASN A 157 -11.93 -8.11 -18.18
CA ASN A 157 -12.59 -9.42 -18.31
C ASN A 157 -13.45 -9.79 -17.09
N MET A 158 -13.20 -9.20 -15.92
CA MET A 158 -14.04 -9.34 -14.72
C MET A 158 -15.32 -8.48 -14.79
N GLY A 159 -15.37 -7.53 -15.73
CA GLY A 159 -16.52 -6.65 -15.92
C GLY A 159 -17.69 -7.36 -16.60
N LEU A 160 -18.76 -6.59 -16.81
CA LEU A 160 -20.00 -7.09 -17.43
C LEU A 160 -20.04 -6.90 -18.96
N GLY A 161 -18.89 -6.64 -19.59
CA GLY A 161 -18.75 -6.49 -21.04
C GLY A 161 -18.90 -5.07 -21.59
N ASN A 162 -19.18 -4.08 -20.73
CA ASN A 162 -19.39 -2.68 -21.12
C ASN A 162 -18.25 -1.74 -20.68
N ASP A 163 -17.18 -2.28 -20.08
CA ASP A 163 -16.04 -1.49 -19.64
C ASP A 163 -15.27 -0.90 -20.85
N VAL A 164 -14.44 0.12 -20.60
CA VAL A 164 -13.59 0.75 -21.61
C VAL A 164 -12.12 0.63 -21.21
N ILE A 165 -11.25 0.13 -22.09
CA ILE A 165 -9.79 0.15 -21.87
C ILE A 165 -9.19 1.40 -22.51
N VAL A 166 -8.44 2.17 -21.72
CA VAL A 166 -7.60 3.28 -22.16
C VAL A 166 -6.15 2.80 -22.20
N ARG A 167 -5.49 2.87 -23.36
CA ARG A 167 -4.11 2.45 -23.57
C ARG A 167 -3.14 3.63 -23.50
N ARG A 168 -1.84 3.31 -23.52
CA ARG A 168 -0.78 4.32 -23.48
C ARG A 168 -0.90 5.26 -24.68
N GLY A 169 -0.94 6.56 -24.40
CA GLY A 169 -1.02 7.61 -25.42
C GLY A 169 -2.44 7.94 -25.86
N GLU A 170 -3.45 7.18 -25.41
CA GLU A 170 -4.85 7.55 -25.59
C GLU A 170 -5.25 8.60 -24.55
N VAL A 171 -6.17 9.48 -24.93
CA VAL A 171 -6.77 10.46 -24.02
C VAL A 171 -7.89 9.81 -23.21
N PHE A 172 -8.32 10.46 -22.13
CA PHE A 172 -9.53 10.03 -21.43
C PHE A 172 -10.73 10.05 -22.40
N PRO A 173 -11.50 8.96 -22.54
CA PRO A 173 -12.54 8.86 -23.55
C PRO A 173 -13.64 9.90 -23.33
N ALA A 174 -14.00 10.63 -24.39
CA ALA A 174 -15.08 11.64 -24.33
C ALA A 174 -16.47 11.01 -24.15
N ASP A 175 -16.61 9.76 -24.56
CA ASP A 175 -17.79 8.90 -24.43
C ASP A 175 -17.68 7.92 -23.25
N ALA A 176 -16.75 8.15 -22.32
CA ALA A 176 -16.64 7.36 -21.11
C ALA A 176 -17.96 7.39 -20.32
N PRO A 177 -18.32 6.29 -19.62
CA PRO A 177 -19.45 6.28 -18.70
C PRO A 177 -19.42 7.49 -17.76
N SER A 178 -20.56 8.17 -17.59
CA SER A 178 -20.65 9.38 -16.77
C SER A 178 -20.37 9.12 -15.28
N GLU A 179 -20.59 7.88 -14.84
CA GLU A 179 -20.29 7.37 -13.51
C GLU A 179 -19.60 6.01 -13.63
N GLY A 180 -18.95 5.58 -12.56
CA GLY A 180 -18.27 4.29 -12.49
C GLY A 180 -16.80 4.41 -12.09
N PRO A 181 -16.18 3.29 -11.67
CA PRO A 181 -14.81 3.26 -11.21
C PRO A 181 -13.81 3.47 -12.36
N ILE A 182 -12.69 4.11 -12.05
CA ILE A 182 -11.57 4.31 -12.97
C ILE A 182 -10.36 3.55 -12.44
N TYR A 183 -10.16 2.32 -12.92
CA TYR A 183 -9.05 1.47 -12.52
C TYR A 183 -7.74 1.92 -13.15
N VAL A 184 -6.78 2.32 -12.33
CA VAL A 184 -5.44 2.70 -12.78
C VAL A 184 -4.54 1.47 -12.74
N CYS A 185 -4.36 0.79 -13.87
CA CYS A 185 -3.58 -0.45 -14.01
C CYS A 185 -2.19 -0.23 -14.62
N THR A 186 -1.67 0.99 -14.53
CA THR A 186 -0.34 1.38 -15.00
C THR A 186 0.73 1.21 -13.91
N ARG A 187 1.99 1.39 -14.28
CA ARG A 187 3.12 1.50 -13.35
C ARG A 187 3.06 2.82 -12.56
N ASN A 188 3.82 2.87 -11.47
CA ASN A 188 3.85 4.03 -10.57
C ASN A 188 4.45 5.29 -11.23
N ASP A 189 5.41 5.12 -12.15
CA ASP A 189 6.17 6.20 -12.78
C ASP A 189 5.34 7.13 -13.68
N VAL A 190 4.12 6.73 -14.04
CA VAL A 190 3.21 7.51 -14.89
C VAL A 190 1.95 7.96 -14.16
N LEU A 191 1.83 7.72 -12.85
CA LEU A 191 0.60 8.03 -12.12
C LEU A 191 0.23 9.51 -12.17
N LYS A 192 1.22 10.40 -12.14
CA LYS A 192 0.99 11.84 -12.22
C LYS A 192 0.29 12.23 -13.52
N ASP A 193 0.79 11.71 -14.64
CA ASP A 193 0.21 11.96 -15.96
C ASP A 193 -1.20 11.36 -16.08
N ILE A 194 -1.42 10.17 -15.50
CA ILE A 194 -2.75 9.55 -15.47
C ILE A 194 -3.74 10.39 -14.66
N ILE A 195 -3.34 10.87 -13.48
CA ILE A 195 -4.19 11.74 -12.64
C ILE A 195 -4.50 13.05 -13.37
N ALA A 196 -3.52 13.63 -14.07
CA ALA A 196 -3.70 14.85 -14.85
C ALA A 196 -4.64 14.66 -16.04
N MET A 197 -4.57 13.50 -16.71
CA MET A 197 -5.42 13.13 -17.84
C MET A 197 -6.89 12.94 -17.45
N VAL A 198 -7.16 12.47 -16.23
CA VAL A 198 -8.53 12.21 -15.74
C VAL A 198 -9.23 13.53 -15.37
N PRO A 199 -10.47 13.76 -15.84
CA PRO A 199 -11.24 14.96 -15.50
C PRO A 199 -11.32 15.17 -13.99
N VAL A 200 -11.19 16.42 -13.54
CA VAL A 200 -11.04 16.77 -12.11
C VAL A 200 -12.21 16.22 -11.28
N GLU A 201 -13.42 16.36 -11.80
CA GLU A 201 -14.68 15.88 -11.23
C GLU A 201 -14.78 14.35 -11.15
N ARG A 202 -13.96 13.62 -11.92
CA ARG A 202 -13.90 12.15 -11.93
C ARG A 202 -12.74 11.60 -11.11
N ARG A 203 -11.87 12.43 -10.52
CA ARG A 203 -10.70 11.95 -9.77
C ARG A 203 -11.05 11.19 -8.49
N GLU A 204 -12.22 11.46 -7.91
CA GLU A 204 -12.74 10.65 -6.80
C GLU A 204 -13.12 9.22 -7.21
N ASP A 205 -13.25 8.96 -8.52
CA ASP A 205 -13.55 7.64 -9.05
C ASP A 205 -12.33 6.75 -9.26
N LEU A 206 -11.13 7.29 -9.01
CA LEU A 206 -9.88 6.55 -9.19
C LEU A 206 -9.76 5.38 -8.22
N VAL A 207 -9.47 4.22 -8.79
CA VAL A 207 -9.13 2.98 -8.10
C VAL A 207 -7.67 2.64 -8.39
N PHE A 208 -6.81 2.82 -7.38
CA PHE A 208 -5.39 2.52 -7.46
C PHE A 208 -5.12 1.07 -7.09
N VAL A 209 -4.39 0.35 -7.95
CA VAL A 209 -4.04 -1.08 -7.77
C VAL A 209 -2.54 -1.31 -7.67
N GLN A 210 -1.78 -0.23 -7.47
CA GLN A 210 -0.32 -0.22 -7.49
C GLN A 210 0.31 -1.01 -6.34
N ASN A 211 1.53 -1.46 -6.56
CA ASN A 211 2.40 -1.96 -5.50
C ASN A 211 3.21 -0.80 -4.91
N GLY A 212 3.66 -0.95 -3.66
CA GLY A 212 4.46 0.05 -2.97
C GLY A 212 3.64 1.02 -2.11
N VAL A 213 4.33 1.95 -1.46
CA VAL A 213 3.77 2.99 -0.60
C VAL A 213 3.44 4.22 -1.43
N ILE A 214 2.22 4.27 -1.97
CA ILE A 214 1.75 5.37 -2.84
C ILE A 214 0.94 6.45 -2.10
N LEU A 215 0.46 6.18 -0.89
CA LEU A 215 -0.43 7.08 -0.14
C LEU A 215 0.11 8.51 0.02
N PRO A 216 1.40 8.75 0.36
CA PRO A 216 1.93 10.10 0.46
C PRO A 216 1.83 10.88 -0.87
N PHE A 217 2.18 10.24 -1.99
CA PHE A 217 2.07 10.81 -3.32
C PHE A 217 0.62 11.10 -3.71
N LEU A 218 -0.30 10.15 -3.47
CA LEU A 218 -1.72 10.37 -3.77
C LEU A 218 -2.29 11.55 -2.98
N LYS A 219 -1.88 11.72 -1.72
CA LYS A 219 -2.29 12.87 -0.90
C LYS A 219 -1.78 14.19 -1.46
N GLU A 220 -0.57 14.21 -2.04
CA GLU A 220 -0.01 15.38 -2.70
C GLU A 220 -0.73 15.72 -4.00
N GLU A 221 -0.97 14.73 -4.86
CA GLU A 221 -1.56 14.94 -6.20
C GLU A 221 -3.07 15.12 -6.19
N LEU A 222 -3.80 14.45 -5.29
CA LEU A 222 -5.26 14.51 -5.21
C LEU A 222 -5.77 15.38 -4.05
N GLY A 223 -4.91 15.73 -3.10
CA GLY A 223 -5.29 16.41 -1.88
C GLY A 223 -5.85 15.47 -0.80
N PRO A 224 -5.88 15.92 0.47
CA PRO A 224 -6.25 15.09 1.61
C PRO A 224 -7.74 14.73 1.69
N THR A 225 -8.59 15.40 0.91
CA THR A 225 -10.05 15.25 0.95
C THR A 225 -10.58 14.26 -0.08
N VAL A 226 -9.78 13.85 -1.07
CA VAL A 226 -10.22 12.90 -2.09
C VAL A 226 -10.07 11.49 -1.53
N GLY A 227 -11.21 10.85 -1.26
CA GLY A 227 -11.31 9.47 -0.76
C GLY A 227 -10.98 8.44 -1.83
N ALA A 228 -9.72 8.42 -2.28
CA ALA A 228 -9.26 7.49 -3.30
C ALA A 228 -9.50 6.04 -2.88
N THR A 229 -9.94 5.21 -3.84
CA THR A 229 -10.08 3.77 -3.62
C THR A 229 -8.74 3.11 -3.89
N ILE A 230 -8.26 2.29 -2.96
CA ILE A 230 -6.94 1.66 -3.01
C ILE A 230 -7.10 0.19 -2.76
N LEU A 231 -6.73 -0.60 -3.77
CA LEU A 231 -6.76 -2.05 -3.73
C LEU A 231 -5.35 -2.63 -3.61
N LEU A 232 -5.16 -3.38 -2.55
CA LEU A 232 -4.01 -4.26 -2.32
C LEU A 232 -4.25 -5.58 -3.06
N VAL A 233 -3.68 -5.70 -4.26
CA VAL A 233 -3.75 -6.93 -5.06
C VAL A 233 -2.83 -8.03 -4.49
N TYR A 234 -3.38 -9.21 -4.17
CA TYR A 234 -2.64 -10.42 -3.83
C TYR A 234 -2.92 -11.59 -4.78
N PHE A 235 -3.64 -11.36 -5.88
CA PHE A 235 -3.78 -12.34 -6.95
C PHE A 235 -2.69 -12.14 -8.01
N ALA A 236 -2.37 -13.21 -8.73
CA ALA A 236 -1.39 -13.18 -9.81
C ALA A 236 -2.06 -13.41 -11.17
N VAL A 237 -1.68 -12.62 -12.17
CA VAL A 237 -2.01 -12.86 -13.58
C VAL A 237 -0.73 -13.31 -14.26
N ALA A 238 -0.60 -14.63 -14.49
CA ALA A 238 0.62 -15.21 -15.04
C ALA A 238 0.89 -14.65 -16.46
N LYS A 239 -0.11 -14.73 -17.35
CA LYS A 239 -0.04 -14.17 -18.71
C LYS A 239 -1.29 -13.37 -19.07
N LYS A 240 -1.16 -12.53 -20.10
CA LYS A 240 -2.28 -11.74 -20.62
C LYS A 240 -3.38 -12.68 -21.11
N GLY A 241 -4.61 -12.43 -20.68
CA GLY A 241 -5.79 -13.24 -21.06
C GLY A 241 -6.00 -14.50 -20.22
N GLU A 242 -5.05 -14.88 -19.36
CA GLU A 242 -5.28 -15.96 -18.39
C GLU A 242 -6.08 -15.45 -17.18
N PRO A 243 -6.96 -16.28 -16.61
CA PRO A 243 -7.67 -15.90 -15.39
C PRO A 243 -6.67 -15.71 -14.24
N PRO A 244 -6.90 -14.71 -13.37
CA PRO A 244 -6.07 -14.50 -12.20
C PRO A 244 -6.17 -15.67 -11.21
N LEU A 245 -5.04 -15.99 -10.58
CA LEU A 245 -4.97 -16.93 -9.47
C LEU A 245 -5.01 -16.16 -8.15
N ASP A 246 -5.99 -16.48 -7.31
CA ASP A 246 -6.17 -15.86 -5.99
C ASP A 246 -4.99 -16.18 -5.05
N GLY A 247 -4.60 -15.20 -4.23
CA GLY A 247 -3.55 -15.31 -3.22
C GLY A 247 -4.01 -15.96 -1.92
N LYS A 248 -4.97 -16.89 -1.97
CA LYS A 248 -5.42 -17.64 -0.79
C LYS A 248 -4.32 -18.59 -0.34
N THR A 249 -4.13 -18.69 0.96
CA THR A 249 -3.14 -19.57 1.58
C THR A 249 -3.79 -20.42 2.66
N ASP A 250 -3.04 -21.37 3.21
CA ASP A 250 -3.41 -22.12 4.41
C ASP A 250 -3.54 -21.24 5.66
N THR A 251 -2.71 -20.19 5.77
CA THR A 251 -2.79 -19.19 6.85
C THR A 251 -3.90 -18.16 6.64
N ASP A 252 -4.33 -17.96 5.39
CA ASP A 252 -5.29 -16.95 4.96
C ASP A 252 -6.30 -17.53 3.94
N PRO A 253 -7.17 -18.46 4.37
CA PRO A 253 -8.12 -19.11 3.47
C PRO A 253 -9.20 -18.16 2.92
N LYS A 254 -9.41 -17.02 3.59
CA LYS A 254 -10.27 -15.93 3.11
C LYS A 254 -9.56 -14.98 2.13
N GLY A 255 -8.27 -15.20 1.91
CA GLY A 255 -7.41 -14.44 1.00
C GLY A 255 -6.91 -13.11 1.56
N LEU A 256 -5.87 -12.59 0.91
CA LEU A 256 -5.09 -11.44 1.38
C LEU A 256 -5.50 -10.13 0.73
N SER A 257 -6.03 -10.18 -0.51
CA SER A 257 -6.44 -8.99 -1.26
C SER A 257 -7.41 -8.14 -0.45
N ALA A 258 -7.19 -6.83 -0.44
CA ALA A 258 -7.98 -5.92 0.38
C ALA A 258 -8.13 -4.53 -0.22
N VAL A 259 -9.28 -3.89 -0.01
CA VAL A 259 -9.58 -2.52 -0.43
C VAL A 259 -9.95 -1.66 0.78
N ASN A 260 -9.57 -0.39 0.77
CA ASN A 260 -9.82 0.53 1.89
C ASN A 260 -11.31 0.87 2.02
N ALA A 261 -11.92 0.69 3.18
CA ALA A 261 -13.36 0.87 3.37
C ALA A 261 -13.88 2.31 3.09
N LEU A 262 -13.00 3.30 3.09
CA LEU A 262 -13.34 4.70 2.83
C LEU A 262 -13.28 5.08 1.34
N GLY A 263 -12.80 4.20 0.46
CA GLY A 263 -12.80 4.44 -0.97
C GLY A 263 -14.22 4.40 -1.55
N LYS A 264 -14.55 5.35 -2.42
CA LYS A 264 -15.87 5.44 -3.09
C LYS A 264 -16.30 4.11 -3.74
N TRP A 265 -15.36 3.41 -4.39
CA TRP A 265 -15.63 2.21 -5.19
C TRP A 265 -15.28 0.89 -4.49
N SER A 266 -15.04 0.90 -3.18
CA SER A 266 -14.57 -0.27 -2.43
C SER A 266 -15.51 -1.48 -2.52
N ARG A 267 -16.82 -1.20 -2.54
CA ARG A 267 -17.85 -2.25 -2.67
C ARG A 267 -17.88 -2.83 -4.08
N GLU A 268 -17.71 -1.99 -5.10
CA GLU A 268 -17.61 -2.43 -6.50
C GLU A 268 -16.36 -3.29 -6.71
N VAL A 269 -15.20 -2.84 -6.21
CA VAL A 269 -13.95 -3.59 -6.25
C VAL A 269 -14.11 -4.96 -5.61
N ALA A 270 -14.67 -5.01 -4.39
CA ALA A 270 -14.86 -6.27 -3.69
C ALA A 270 -15.81 -7.21 -4.45
N TRP A 271 -16.93 -6.67 -4.96
CA TRP A 271 -17.89 -7.41 -5.77
C TRP A 271 -17.24 -7.97 -7.03
N ARG A 272 -16.55 -7.14 -7.81
CA ARG A 272 -15.90 -7.51 -9.07
C ARG A 272 -14.89 -8.65 -8.89
N LEU A 273 -14.08 -8.57 -7.83
CA LEU A 273 -13.14 -9.64 -7.50
C LEU A 273 -13.88 -10.93 -7.12
N GLN A 274 -14.91 -10.84 -6.27
CA GLN A 274 -15.63 -11.99 -5.74
C GLN A 274 -16.47 -12.71 -6.80
N THR A 275 -17.17 -11.99 -7.67
CA THR A 275 -17.92 -12.58 -8.79
C THR A 275 -17.00 -13.25 -9.81
N SER A 276 -15.73 -12.85 -9.84
CA SER A 276 -14.67 -13.46 -10.65
C SER A 276 -13.88 -14.56 -9.94
N GLY A 277 -14.38 -15.04 -8.78
CA GLY A 277 -13.77 -16.15 -8.03
C GLY A 277 -12.55 -15.76 -7.17
N LEU A 278 -12.25 -14.48 -7.05
CA LEU A 278 -11.14 -13.97 -6.23
C LEU A 278 -11.62 -13.51 -4.84
N SER A 279 -10.73 -13.56 -3.87
CA SER A 279 -10.92 -12.94 -2.58
C SER A 279 -10.76 -11.42 -2.65
N CYS A 280 -11.54 -10.71 -1.85
CA CYS A 280 -11.29 -9.31 -1.54
C CYS A 280 -11.95 -8.96 -0.20
N ARG A 281 -11.18 -8.35 0.69
CA ARG A 281 -11.66 -7.86 2.00
C ARG A 281 -11.80 -6.34 1.96
N ILE A 282 -12.91 -5.81 2.45
CA ILE A 282 -13.05 -4.37 2.67
C ILE A 282 -12.56 -4.08 4.10
N LEU A 283 -11.48 -3.32 4.25
CA LEU A 283 -10.84 -3.07 5.54
C LEU A 283 -10.95 -1.61 5.96
N ARG A 284 -11.36 -1.37 7.21
CA ARG A 284 -11.29 -0.04 7.85
C ARG A 284 -9.92 0.15 8.49
N GLU A 285 -9.56 1.39 8.80
CA GLU A 285 -8.42 1.64 9.68
C GLU A 285 -8.68 1.08 11.09
N PRO A 286 -7.64 0.62 11.81
CA PRO A 286 -6.22 0.59 11.40
C PRO A 286 -5.85 -0.63 10.53
N TYR A 287 -6.79 -1.53 10.25
CA TYR A 287 -6.53 -2.81 9.58
C TYR A 287 -6.13 -2.66 8.11
N PHE A 288 -6.64 -1.64 7.41
CA PHE A 288 -6.18 -1.35 6.05
C PHE A 288 -4.72 -0.87 6.06
N GLY A 289 -4.35 0.09 6.93
CA GLY A 289 -2.97 0.52 7.09
C GLY A 289 -2.01 -0.64 7.44
N GLN A 290 -2.44 -1.58 8.28
CA GLN A 290 -1.70 -2.80 8.58
C GLN A 290 -1.49 -3.68 7.34
N ALA A 291 -2.54 -3.97 6.58
CA ALA A 291 -2.44 -4.78 5.36
C ALA A 291 -1.61 -4.09 4.25
N TYR A 292 -1.70 -2.77 4.16
CA TYR A 292 -0.96 -1.94 3.22
C TYR A 292 0.55 -2.04 3.46
N TRP A 293 0.97 -1.87 4.71
CA TRP A 293 2.38 -2.03 5.08
C TRP A 293 2.83 -3.50 5.03
N GLU A 294 1.98 -4.47 5.41
CA GLU A 294 2.29 -5.91 5.31
C GLU A 294 2.64 -6.30 3.87
N LYS A 295 1.87 -5.81 2.90
CA LYS A 295 2.15 -6.04 1.47
C LYS A 295 3.49 -5.43 1.06
N ASN A 296 3.78 -4.20 1.49
CA ASN A 296 5.04 -3.56 1.12
C ASN A 296 6.25 -4.22 1.82
N LEU A 297 6.10 -4.67 3.07
CA LEU A 297 7.08 -5.46 3.80
C LEU A 297 7.46 -6.73 3.04
N TRP A 298 6.44 -7.49 2.61
CA TRP A 298 6.64 -8.70 1.82
C TRP A 298 7.45 -8.42 0.55
N ILE A 299 7.01 -7.41 -0.23
CA ILE A 299 7.67 -7.07 -1.49
C ILE A 299 9.10 -6.60 -1.26
N ALA A 300 9.35 -5.72 -0.29
CA ALA A 300 10.70 -5.21 -0.03
C ALA A 300 11.64 -6.32 0.43
N ALA A 301 11.22 -7.14 1.41
CA ALA A 301 12.07 -8.18 1.97
C ALA A 301 12.37 -9.30 0.96
N TYR A 302 11.35 -9.91 0.36
CA TYR A 302 11.57 -11.03 -0.58
C TYR A 302 12.35 -10.61 -1.82
N MET A 303 12.06 -9.43 -2.36
CA MET A 303 12.73 -8.96 -3.58
C MET A 303 14.17 -8.52 -3.31
N LEU A 304 14.45 -7.94 -2.13
CA LEU A 304 15.80 -7.58 -1.74
C LEU A 304 16.64 -8.83 -1.45
N THR A 305 16.14 -9.75 -0.61
CA THR A 305 16.85 -10.99 -0.29
C THR A 305 17.17 -11.77 -1.55
N GLY A 306 16.20 -12.01 -2.43
CA GLY A 306 16.49 -12.75 -3.66
C GLY A 306 17.44 -12.02 -4.61
N ALA A 307 17.41 -10.68 -4.67
CA ALA A 307 18.37 -9.91 -5.45
C ALA A 307 19.80 -10.00 -4.90
N LEU A 308 19.97 -10.18 -3.58
CA LEU A 308 21.27 -10.43 -2.95
C LEU A 308 21.80 -11.85 -3.23
N HIS A 309 20.92 -12.79 -3.61
CA HIS A 309 21.23 -14.17 -3.99
C HIS A 309 21.05 -14.37 -5.49
N ASP A 310 21.77 -13.56 -6.28
CA ASP A 310 21.85 -13.65 -7.75
C ASP A 310 20.49 -13.55 -8.49
N GLY A 311 19.49 -12.91 -7.88
CA GLY A 311 18.16 -12.75 -8.46
C GLY A 311 17.37 -14.06 -8.50
N CYS A 312 17.54 -14.92 -7.49
CA CYS A 312 16.82 -16.20 -7.37
C CYS A 312 15.30 -16.00 -7.34
N LYS A 313 14.53 -17.09 -7.46
CA LYS A 313 13.06 -16.98 -7.47
C LYS A 313 12.53 -16.81 -6.04
N VAL A 314 11.30 -16.32 -5.92
CA VAL A 314 10.63 -16.16 -4.61
C VAL A 314 10.60 -17.47 -3.81
N GLY A 315 10.41 -18.61 -4.48
CA GLY A 315 10.45 -19.93 -3.83
C GLY A 315 11.84 -20.32 -3.32
N ASP A 316 12.90 -19.86 -3.98
CA ASP A 316 14.27 -20.09 -3.52
C ASP A 316 14.55 -19.25 -2.27
N VAL A 317 14.06 -17.99 -2.23
CA VAL A 317 14.10 -17.17 -1.01
C VAL A 317 13.35 -17.84 0.14
N GLU A 318 12.13 -18.32 -0.11
CA GLU A 318 11.30 -18.97 0.91
C GLU A 318 11.89 -20.28 1.43
N SER A 319 12.54 -21.07 0.59
CA SER A 319 13.04 -22.41 0.96
C SER A 319 14.50 -22.45 1.39
N LEU A 320 15.37 -21.63 0.78
CA LEU A 320 16.82 -21.64 1.00
C LEU A 320 17.29 -20.47 1.88
N HIS A 321 16.57 -19.35 1.89
CA HIS A 321 16.93 -18.11 2.59
C HIS A 321 15.87 -17.68 3.62
N SER A 322 15.07 -18.63 4.10
CA SER A 322 13.91 -18.41 4.97
C SER A 322 14.23 -17.64 6.25
N LYS A 323 15.39 -17.93 6.86
CA LYS A 323 15.86 -17.25 8.06
C LYS A 323 16.19 -15.78 7.77
N GLU A 324 16.98 -15.53 6.73
CA GLU A 324 17.43 -14.18 6.36
C GLU A 324 16.25 -13.28 6.00
N VAL A 325 15.31 -13.78 5.18
CA VAL A 325 14.12 -13.00 4.81
C VAL A 325 13.21 -12.77 6.03
N SER A 326 13.13 -13.72 6.97
CA SER A 326 12.35 -13.55 8.20
C SER A 326 12.97 -12.49 9.12
N GLU A 327 14.29 -12.48 9.27
CA GLU A 327 15.01 -11.46 10.05
C GLU A 327 14.79 -10.07 9.43
N LEU A 328 14.89 -9.95 8.11
CA LEU A 328 14.62 -8.71 7.38
C LEU A 328 13.15 -8.26 7.52
N ILE A 329 12.18 -9.17 7.43
CA ILE A 329 10.75 -8.86 7.66
C ILE A 329 10.54 -8.27 9.06
N LEU A 330 11.13 -8.89 10.10
CA LEU A 330 10.95 -8.45 11.48
C LEU A 330 11.65 -7.11 11.76
N GLU A 331 12.82 -6.87 11.18
CA GLU A 331 13.50 -5.57 11.20
C GLU A 331 12.60 -4.47 10.64
N LEU A 332 12.15 -4.65 9.39
CA LEU A 332 11.31 -3.67 8.71
C LEU A 332 9.97 -3.45 9.44
N ALA A 333 9.34 -4.52 9.94
CA ALA A 333 8.10 -4.43 10.69
C ALA A 333 8.28 -3.64 12.01
N THR A 334 9.41 -3.80 12.67
CA THR A 334 9.76 -3.05 13.88
C THR A 334 9.94 -1.57 13.57
N ALA A 335 10.68 -1.23 12.52
CA ALA A 335 10.89 0.14 12.08
C ALA A 335 9.57 0.83 11.67
N VAL A 336 8.71 0.15 10.90
CA VAL A 336 7.40 0.68 10.51
C VAL A 336 6.50 0.90 11.73
N SER A 337 6.47 -0.06 12.66
CA SER A 337 5.67 0.07 13.89
C SER A 337 6.14 1.26 14.74
N ALA A 338 7.45 1.49 14.83
CA ALA A 338 7.99 2.65 15.53
C ALA A 338 7.61 3.98 14.85
N ALA A 339 7.58 4.02 13.52
CA ALA A 339 7.21 5.21 12.74
C ALA A 339 5.69 5.44 12.63
N ASN A 340 4.87 4.39 12.79
CA ASN A 340 3.42 4.42 12.59
C ASN A 340 2.71 3.72 13.77
N PRO A 341 2.24 4.46 14.79
CA PRO A 341 1.68 3.86 16.02
C PRO A 341 0.49 2.91 15.83
N ASP A 342 -0.32 3.12 14.79
CA ASP A 342 -1.51 2.32 14.51
C ASP A 342 -1.23 1.02 13.73
N VAL A 343 0.00 0.89 13.20
CA VAL A 343 0.41 -0.25 12.38
C VAL A 343 1.17 -1.25 13.25
N ARG A 344 0.54 -2.38 13.57
CA ARG A 344 1.15 -3.45 14.38
C ARG A 344 0.79 -4.81 13.80
N TRP A 345 1.68 -5.77 13.99
CA TRP A 345 1.48 -7.16 13.58
C TRP A 345 1.74 -8.10 14.75
N ASP A 346 1.11 -9.28 14.70
CA ASP A 346 1.56 -10.42 15.48
C ASP A 346 2.88 -10.93 14.88
N GLN A 347 4.00 -10.54 15.47
CA GLN A 347 5.34 -10.92 15.00
C GLN A 347 5.55 -12.44 14.97
N LEU A 348 4.84 -13.21 15.81
CA LEU A 348 4.95 -14.66 15.82
C LEU A 348 4.33 -15.31 14.57
N ARG A 349 3.36 -14.63 13.93
CA ARG A 349 2.65 -15.14 12.75
C ARG A 349 3.02 -14.44 11.46
N LEU A 350 3.61 -13.25 11.54
CA LEU A 350 3.89 -12.42 10.36
C LEU A 350 4.74 -13.17 9.33
N CYS A 351 5.90 -13.70 9.73
CA CYS A 351 6.80 -14.40 8.80
C CYS A 351 6.16 -15.64 8.19
N GLU A 352 5.43 -16.44 8.98
CA GLU A 352 4.73 -17.64 8.50
C GLU A 352 3.68 -17.29 7.44
N ARG A 353 2.85 -16.28 7.69
CA ARG A 353 1.83 -15.80 6.74
C ARG A 353 2.46 -15.29 5.44
N LEU A 354 3.54 -14.52 5.56
CA LEU A 354 4.26 -13.96 4.42
C LEU A 354 4.98 -15.05 3.60
N ALA A 355 5.52 -16.08 4.25
CA ALA A 355 6.06 -17.27 3.59
C ALA A 355 4.96 -18.08 2.90
N ALA A 356 3.79 -18.22 3.51
CA ALA A 356 2.65 -18.89 2.89
C ALA A 356 2.23 -18.24 1.58
N TYR A 357 2.21 -16.91 1.53
CA TYR A 357 1.98 -16.20 0.28
C TYR A 357 3.14 -16.39 -0.71
N ALA A 358 4.40 -16.33 -0.26
CA ALA A 358 5.55 -16.55 -1.12
C ALA A 358 5.50 -17.90 -1.87
N ARG A 359 4.99 -18.95 -1.23
CA ARG A 359 4.79 -20.26 -1.87
C ARG A 359 3.79 -20.23 -3.04
N THR A 360 2.76 -19.39 -3.00
CA THR A 360 1.78 -19.29 -4.11
C THR A 360 2.36 -18.60 -5.34
N VAL A 361 3.37 -17.76 -5.14
CA VAL A 361 4.08 -17.00 -6.18
C VAL A 361 5.55 -17.44 -6.33
N ALA A 362 5.86 -18.68 -5.96
CA ALA A 362 7.23 -19.20 -5.86
C ALA A 362 8.06 -19.09 -7.15
N HIS A 363 7.42 -19.08 -8.31
CA HIS A 363 8.07 -19.06 -9.62
C HIS A 363 8.52 -17.65 -10.07
N PHE A 364 8.06 -16.58 -9.41
CA PHE A 364 8.38 -15.22 -9.82
C PHE A 364 9.86 -14.88 -9.56
N PRO A 365 10.54 -14.20 -10.50
CA PRO A 365 11.91 -13.73 -10.28
C PRO A 365 11.93 -12.60 -9.26
N THR A 366 12.94 -12.58 -8.41
CA THR A 366 13.18 -11.46 -7.50
C THR A 366 14.02 -10.38 -8.17
N ALA A 367 13.68 -9.12 -7.87
CA ALA A 367 14.47 -7.96 -8.27
C ALA A 367 13.98 -6.73 -7.50
N VAL A 368 14.91 -5.89 -7.05
CA VAL A 368 14.57 -4.56 -6.55
C VAL A 368 14.12 -3.70 -7.74
N LYS A 369 12.85 -3.29 -7.71
CA LYS A 369 12.20 -2.47 -8.74
C LYS A 369 11.40 -1.37 -8.06
N GLU A 370 11.05 -0.32 -8.80
CA GLU A 370 10.22 0.78 -8.29
C GLU A 370 10.70 1.25 -6.90
N PHE A 371 12.02 1.48 -6.80
CA PHE A 371 12.72 1.66 -5.52
C PHE A 371 12.00 2.65 -4.62
N GLU A 372 11.72 3.85 -5.14
CA GLU A 372 11.02 4.96 -4.47
C GLU A 372 9.73 4.52 -3.76
N TRP A 373 9.02 3.55 -4.32
CA TRP A 373 7.71 3.11 -3.82
C TRP A 373 7.81 1.88 -2.93
N ARG A 374 8.79 1.00 -3.17
CA ARG A 374 8.86 -0.29 -2.48
C ARG A 374 9.87 -0.28 -1.35
N ASN A 375 11.13 -0.01 -1.67
CA ASN A 375 12.24 -0.04 -0.70
C ASN A 375 12.56 1.34 -0.12
N GLY A 376 12.37 2.40 -0.91
CA GLY A 376 12.55 3.80 -0.52
C GLY A 376 11.86 4.18 0.79
N PRO A 377 10.58 3.81 1.03
CA PRO A 377 9.88 4.17 2.26
C PRO A 377 10.53 3.63 3.54
N PHE A 378 11.24 2.50 3.45
CA PHE A 378 11.99 1.94 4.58
C PHE A 378 13.34 2.65 4.75
N TYR A 379 14.03 2.94 3.66
CA TYR A 379 15.27 3.73 3.68
C TYR A 379 15.04 5.16 4.17
N ASP A 380 13.88 5.75 3.89
CA ASP A 380 13.48 7.04 4.46
C ASP A 380 13.41 7.02 5.99
N ILE A 381 13.03 5.88 6.60
CA ILE A 381 13.05 5.74 8.07
C ILE A 381 14.49 5.79 8.56
N THR A 382 15.43 5.12 7.86
CA THR A 382 16.87 5.20 8.12
C THR A 382 17.40 6.63 8.03
N LEU A 383 17.09 7.34 6.94
CA LEU A 383 17.54 8.72 6.75
C LEU A 383 17.00 9.64 7.86
N LYS A 384 15.71 9.49 8.23
CA LYS A 384 15.08 10.29 9.30
C LYS A 384 15.71 10.01 10.67
N ALA A 385 16.07 8.76 10.97
CA ALA A 385 16.75 8.41 12.21
C ALA A 385 18.17 9.02 12.26
N GLY A 386 18.93 8.90 11.16
CA GLY A 386 20.27 9.48 11.05
C GLY A 386 20.27 11.00 11.18
N ALA A 387 19.28 11.70 10.61
CA ALA A 387 19.13 13.15 10.71
C ALA A 387 18.98 13.68 12.15
N VAL A 388 18.55 12.82 13.08
CA VAL A 388 18.43 13.14 14.52
C VAL A 388 19.46 12.41 15.39
N GLY A 389 20.53 11.88 14.78
CA GLY A 389 21.64 11.22 15.48
C GLY A 389 21.28 9.86 16.09
N ARG A 390 20.20 9.21 15.63
CA ARG A 390 19.81 7.86 16.07
C ARG A 390 20.46 6.79 15.18
N PRO A 391 20.64 5.56 15.70
CA PRO A 391 21.10 4.43 14.90
C PRO A 391 20.13 4.15 13.74
N ASP A 392 20.66 3.52 12.68
CA ASP A 392 19.85 2.98 11.60
C ASP A 392 18.85 1.94 12.16
N PRO A 393 17.53 2.14 12.03
CA PRO A 393 16.52 1.19 12.47
C PRO A 393 16.32 0.02 11.49
N CYS A 394 16.88 0.10 10.29
CA CYS A 394 16.81 -0.92 9.24
C CYS A 394 18.22 -1.34 8.73
N PRO A 395 19.16 -1.71 9.62
CA PRO A 395 20.57 -1.89 9.23
C PRO A 395 20.80 -3.01 8.20
N GLN A 396 20.07 -4.12 8.28
CA GLN A 396 20.17 -5.21 7.30
C GLN A 396 19.63 -4.78 5.94
N HIS A 397 18.47 -4.11 5.92
CA HIS A 397 17.87 -3.56 4.71
C HIS A 397 18.81 -2.55 4.02
N THR A 398 19.33 -1.58 4.77
CA THR A 398 20.27 -0.57 4.26
C THR A 398 21.54 -1.22 3.71
N ALA A 399 22.13 -2.18 4.42
CA ALA A 399 23.32 -2.90 3.96
C ALA A 399 23.06 -3.67 2.65
N GLY A 400 21.89 -4.31 2.54
CA GLY A 400 21.47 -4.98 1.30
C GLY A 400 21.34 -4.01 0.13
N LEU A 401 20.70 -2.87 0.34
CA LEU A 401 20.56 -1.84 -0.70
C LEU A 401 21.91 -1.25 -1.14
N ARG A 402 22.86 -1.06 -0.22
CA ARG A 402 24.23 -0.63 -0.55
C ARG A 402 24.97 -1.67 -1.38
N THR A 403 24.86 -2.93 -1.00
CA THR A 403 25.50 -4.05 -1.72
C THR A 403 25.04 -4.10 -3.17
N LEU A 404 23.76 -3.80 -3.42
CA LEU A 404 23.17 -3.77 -4.76
C LEU A 404 23.29 -2.40 -5.46
N GLY A 405 23.92 -1.40 -4.83
CA GLY A 405 24.16 -0.08 -5.42
C GLY A 405 22.92 0.83 -5.53
N PHE A 406 21.85 0.57 -4.76
CA PHE A 406 20.66 1.44 -4.75
C PHE A 406 20.81 2.67 -3.87
N VAL A 407 21.67 2.60 -2.84
CA VAL A 407 21.92 3.68 -1.88
C VAL A 407 23.41 3.74 -1.55
N GLN A 408 23.86 4.87 -0.98
CA GLN A 408 25.25 5.10 -0.59
C GLN A 408 25.57 4.63 0.84
#